data_AF-A0A424YV64-F1
#
_entry.id   AF-A0A424YV64-F1
#
_cell.length_a   1.000
_cell.length_b   1.000
_cell.length_c   1.000
_cell.angle_alpha   90.00
_cell.angle_beta   90.00
_cell.angle_gamma   90.00
#
_symmetry.space_group_name_H-M   'P 1'
#
loop_
_entity.id
_entity.type
_entity.pdbx_description
1 polymer ?
#
loop_
_entity_poly.entity_id
_entity_poly.type
_entity_poly.pdbx_seq_one_letter_code
_entity_poly.pdbx_strand_id
1 'polypeptide(L)' 'MKFQVLDSDYIRENNSPVIRLFGKDDDGASVCCLVPGFEPYFYVRPTSTNDLSELTQIIQETF' A
#
# COMPACT_ATOMS: atom_id res chain seq x y z
N MET A 1 -13.58 -14.02 3.92
CA MET A 1 -12.76 -15.24 4.02
C MET A 1 -11.83 -15.09 5.20
N LYS A 2 -11.64 -16.14 6.00
CA LYS A 2 -10.58 -16.21 7.01
C LYS A 2 -9.42 -17.00 6.42
N PHE A 3 -8.19 -16.59 6.71
CA PHE A 3 -6.98 -17.29 6.29
C PHE A 3 -5.80 -16.87 7.18
N GLN A 4 -4.80 -17.73 7.29
CA GLN A 4 -3.52 -17.45 7.94
C GLN A 4 -2.54 -16.89 6.92
N VAL A 5 -2.01 -15.69 7.15
CA VAL A 5 -0.93 -15.11 6.34
C VAL A 5 0.40 -15.82 6.67
N LEU A 6 1.13 -16.21 5.63
CA LEU A 6 2.47 -16.78 5.72
C LEU A 6 3.54 -15.85 5.15
N ASP A 7 3.22 -15.16 4.05
CA ASP A 7 4.12 -14.25 3.37
C ASP A 7 3.33 -13.17 2.61
N SER A 8 4.00 -12.09 2.26
CA SER A 8 3.42 -10.99 1.48
C SER A 8 4.43 -10.33 0.56
N ASP A 9 4.00 -10.01 -0.65
CA ASP A 9 4.74 -9.15 -1.57
C ASP A 9 3.78 -8.25 -2.37
N TYR A 10 4.27 -7.60 -3.42
CA TYR A 10 3.42 -6.90 -4.37
C TYR A 10 3.96 -7.08 -5.80
N ILE A 11 3.04 -6.99 -6.76
CA ILE A 11 3.36 -6.81 -8.17
C ILE A 11 2.90 -5.44 -8.64
N ARG A 12 3.41 -5.00 -9.79
CA ARG A 12 2.87 -3.84 -10.50
C ARG A 12 2.02 -4.33 -11.67
N GLU A 13 0.75 -3.93 -11.68
CA GLU A 13 -0.17 -4.15 -12.78
C GLU A 13 -0.71 -2.80 -13.23
N ASN A 14 -0.61 -2.49 -14.53
CA ASN A 14 -1.02 -1.18 -15.09
C ASN A 14 -0.46 0.02 -14.30
N ASN A 15 0.82 -0.06 -13.91
CA ASN A 15 1.53 0.94 -13.10
C ASN A 15 0.96 1.17 -11.69
N SER A 16 0.06 0.31 -11.21
CA SER A 16 -0.51 0.34 -9.86
C SER A 16 -0.03 -0.87 -9.05
N PRO A 17 0.22 -0.74 -7.73
CA PRO A 17 0.58 -1.87 -6.90
C PRO A 17 -0.64 -2.78 -6.64
N VAL A 18 -0.43 -4.09 -6.72
CA VAL A 18 -1.37 -5.10 -6.24
C VAL A 18 -0.65 -5.91 -5.19
N ILE A 19 -1.07 -5.78 -3.92
CA ILE A 19 -0.49 -6.54 -2.82
C ILE A 19 -0.96 -7.99 -2.94
N ARG A 20 -0.05 -8.93 -2.71
CA ARG A 20 -0.35 -10.36 -2.65
C ARG A 20 -0.08 -10.87 -1.25
N LEU A 21 -1.09 -11.52 -0.67
CA LEU A 21 -0.98 -12.18 0.63
C LEU A 21 -1.08 -13.68 0.43
N PHE A 22 -0.01 -14.40 0.75
CA PHE A 22 0.07 -15.84 0.61
C PHE A 22 -0.26 -16.51 1.94
N GLY A 23 -1.02 -17.59 1.89
CA GLY A 23 -1.49 -18.19 3.13
C GLY A 23 -2.23 -19.51 3.00
N LYS A 24 -2.89 -19.87 4.10
CA LYS A 24 -3.73 -21.06 4.25
C LYS A 24 -5.14 -20.66 4.65
N ASP A 25 -6.14 -21.16 3.94
CA ASP A 25 -7.55 -20.95 4.33
C ASP A 25 -7.99 -21.89 5.46
N ASP A 26 -9.27 -21.81 5.84
CA ASP A 26 -9.84 -22.61 6.93
C ASP A 26 -9.76 -24.13 6.67
N ASP A 27 -9.65 -24.56 5.41
CA ASP A 27 -9.50 -25.96 5.01
C ASP A 27 -8.02 -26.38 4.87
N GLY A 28 -7.07 -25.45 5.11
CA GLY A 28 -5.64 -25.68 4.96
C GLY A 28 -5.15 -25.67 3.49
N ALA A 29 -5.99 -25.22 2.55
CA ALA A 29 -5.60 -25.06 1.16
C ALA A 29 -4.70 -23.82 0.99
N SER A 30 -3.74 -23.91 0.06
CA SER A 30 -2.87 -22.76 -0.26
C SER A 30 -3.65 -21.72 -1.05
N VAL A 31 -3.59 -20.47 -0.61
CA VAL A 31 -4.31 -19.35 -1.22
C VAL A 31 -3.39 -18.15 -1.45
N CYS A 32 -3.73 -17.35 -2.45
CA CYS A 32 -3.10 -16.06 -2.74
C CYS A 32 -4.22 -15.01 -2.87
N CYS A 33 -4.30 -14.11 -1.89
CA CYS A 33 -5.27 -13.02 -1.89
C CYS A 33 -4.66 -11.80 -2.58
N LEU A 34 -5.35 -11.26 -3.59
CA LEU A 34 -4.96 -10.04 -4.28
C LEU A 34 -5.69 -8.84 -3.67
N VAL A 35 -4.92 -7.81 -3.31
CA VAL A 35 -5.44 -6.56 -2.74
C VAL A 35 -5.03 -5.40 -3.66
N PRO A 36 -5.86 -5.06 -4.66
CA PRO A 36 -5.67 -3.87 -5.48
C PRO A 36 -6.13 -2.61 -4.74
N GLY A 37 -5.69 -1.44 -5.22
CA GLY A 37 -6.18 -0.13 -4.75
C GLY A 37 -5.55 0.37 -3.45
N PHE A 38 -4.53 -0.31 -2.93
CA PHE A 38 -3.72 0.24 -1.83
C PHE A 38 -2.76 1.30 -2.36
N GLU A 39 -2.86 2.51 -1.84
CA GLU A 39 -1.97 3.62 -2.21
C GLU A 39 -0.85 3.79 -1.18
N PRO A 40 0.43 3.76 -1.59
CA PRO A 40 1.54 4.03 -0.68
C PRO A 40 1.51 5.49 -0.23
N TYR A 41 1.75 5.72 1.06
CA TYR A 41 1.79 7.05 1.65
C TYR A 41 2.94 7.18 2.65
N PHE A 42 3.25 8.42 3.01
CA PHE A 42 4.21 8.75 4.05
C PHE A 42 3.70 9.96 4.84
N TYR A 43 4.23 10.12 6.05
CA TYR A 43 3.93 11.29 6.89
C TYR A 43 5.00 12.35 6.70
N VAL A 44 4.59 13.61 6.70
CA VAL A 44 5.50 14.76 6.69
C VAL A 44 5.15 15.64 7.89
N ARG A 45 6.19 16.05 8.63
CA ARG A 45 6.07 17.13 9.60
C ARG A 45 6.49 18.43 8.91
N PRO A 46 5.59 19.40 8.73
CA PRO A 46 5.98 20.71 8.22
C PRO A 46 6.93 21.39 9.20
N THR A 47 8.00 22.01 8.69
CA THR A 47 8.96 22.77 9.50
C THR A 47 8.83 24.28 9.32
N SER A 48 8.24 24.73 8.20
CA SER A 48 8.19 26.14 7.79
C SER A 48 6.79 26.74 7.71
N THR A 49 5.76 25.92 7.46
CA THR A 49 4.39 26.38 7.20
C THR A 49 3.38 25.37 7.75
N ASN A 50 2.28 25.85 8.33
CA ASN A 50 1.13 25.00 8.68
C ASN A 50 0.04 25.03 7.58
N ASP A 51 0.32 25.68 6.45
CA ASP A 51 -0.59 25.71 5.31
C ASP A 51 -0.47 24.42 4.48
N LEU A 52 -1.58 23.70 4.38
CA LEU A 52 -1.67 22.44 3.64
C LEU A 52 -1.52 22.63 2.13
N SER A 53 -1.93 23.77 1.58
CA SER A 53 -1.82 24.02 0.14
C SER A 53 -0.37 24.23 -0.29
N GLU A 54 0.38 25.00 0.49
CA GLU A 54 1.82 25.23 0.28
C GLU A 54 2.62 23.92 0.46
N LEU A 55 2.31 23.12 1.49
CA LEU A 55 2.94 21.82 1.70
C LEU A 55 2.70 20.87 0.52
N THR A 56 1.47 20.85 -0.01
CA THR A 56 1.09 20.01 -1.15
C THR A 56 1.93 20.37 -2.37
N GLN A 57 2.10 21.66 -2.65
CA GLN A 57 2.92 22.14 -3.77
C GLN A 57 4.39 21.72 -3.62
N ILE A 58 4.97 21.90 -2.41
CA ILE A 58 6.36 21.49 -2.14
C ILE A 58 6.57 19.99 -2.38
N ILE A 59 5.63 19.15 -1.93
CA ILE A 59 5.70 17.70 -2.12
C ILE A 59 5.65 17.35 -3.62
N GLN A 60 4.74 17.97 -4.38
CA GLN A 60 4.62 17.74 -5.83
C GLN A 60 5.83 18.20 -6.65
N GLU A 61 6.56 19.23 -6.19
CA GLU A 61 7.77 19.71 -6.86
C GLU A 61 9.03 18.88 -6.51
N THR A 62 9.01 18.21 -5.35
CA THR A 62 10.17 17.48 -4.83
C THR A 62 10.22 16.01 -5.27
N PHE A 63 9.05 15.36 -5.41
CA PHE A 63 8.90 13.92 -5.69
C PHE A 63 8.12 13.68 -6.98
#